data_AF-A0A7R9FDM8-F1
#
_entry.id   AF-A0A7R9FDM8-F1
#
_cell.length_a   1.000
_cell.length_b   1.000
_cell.length_c   1.000
_cell.angle_alpha   90.00
_cell.angle_beta   90.00
_cell.angle_gamma   90.00
#
_symmetry.space_group_name_H-M   'P 1'
#
loop_
_entity.id
_entity.type
_entity.pdbx_description
1 polymer ?
#
loop_
_entity_poly.entity_id
_entity_poly.type
_entity_poly.pdbx_seq_one_letter_code
_entity_poly.pdbx_strand_id
1 'polypeptide(L)' 'SQQQRPGGGGGGSSKSKARQGKMVRLNINARERRRMHDLNDALDELRSVIPYAHSPSVRKLSKIATLLLAKNYIMMQVI' A
#
# COMPACT_ATOMS: atom_id res chain seq x y z
N SER A 1 -23.64 21.62 52.67
CA SER A 1 -22.32 21.07 53.01
C SER A 1 -21.66 20.52 51.77
N GLN A 2 -20.55 21.12 51.35
CA GLN A 2 -19.71 20.59 50.27
C GLN A 2 -19.02 19.31 50.76
N GLN A 3 -18.96 18.28 49.91
CA GLN A 3 -18.06 17.15 50.14
C GLN A 3 -17.24 16.91 48.86
N GLN A 4 -16.03 17.45 48.87
CA GLN A 4 -14.96 17.10 47.93
C GLN A 4 -14.43 15.71 48.28
N ARG A 5 -14.24 14.87 47.25
CA ARG A 5 -13.51 13.60 47.34
C ARG A 5 -12.17 13.76 46.61
N PRO A 6 -11.08 13.21 47.15
CA PRO A 6 -9.73 13.42 46.64
C PRO A 6 -9.48 12.61 45.35
N GLY A 7 -8.46 13.03 44.61
CA GLY A 7 -8.17 12.60 43.25
C GLY A 7 -7.81 11.13 43.07
N GLY A 8 -8.04 10.68 41.83
CA GLY A 8 -7.56 9.41 41.29
C GLY A 8 -6.79 9.64 39.99
N GLY A 9 -5.65 10.32 40.08
CA GLY A 9 -4.72 10.48 38.96
C GLY A 9 -3.91 9.20 38.74
N GLY A 10 -4.46 8.25 37.97
CA GLY A 10 -3.80 6.95 37.72
C GLY A 10 -3.98 6.36 36.31
N GLY A 11 -4.40 7.15 35.32
CA GLY A 11 -4.74 6.68 33.97
C GLY A 11 -3.72 7.00 32.86
N GLY A 12 -2.56 7.58 33.19
CA GLY A 12 -1.63 8.14 32.20
C GLY A 12 -0.81 7.11 31.42
N SER A 13 -0.43 6.00 32.05
CA SER A 13 0.52 5.01 31.50
C SER A 13 -0.11 4.03 30.49
N SER A 14 -1.39 3.72 30.64
CA SER A 14 -2.13 2.85 29.71
C SER A 14 -2.56 3.60 28.44
N LYS A 15 -2.96 4.87 28.57
CA LYS A 15 -3.28 5.75 27.43
C LYS A 15 -2.05 6.08 26.59
N SER A 16 -0.88 6.27 27.19
CA SER A 16 0.37 6.50 26.46
C SER A 16 0.82 5.27 25.67
N LYS A 17 0.76 4.06 26.27
CA LYS A 17 1.01 2.80 25.56
C LYS A 17 0.04 2.56 24.39
N ALA A 18 -1.26 2.85 24.58
CA ALA A 18 -2.24 2.74 23.50
C ALA A 18 -1.96 3.71 22.35
N ARG A 19 -1.54 4.95 22.66
CA ARG A 19 -1.13 5.94 21.64
C ARG A 19 0.12 5.51 20.87
N GLN A 20 1.11 4.95 21.57
CA GLN A 20 2.31 4.38 20.94
C GLN A 20 1.95 3.23 20.00
N GLY A 21 1.10 2.29 20.43
CA GLY A 21 0.63 1.20 19.59
C GLY A 21 -0.11 1.68 18.34
N LYS A 22 -0.93 2.74 18.44
CA LYS A 22 -1.58 3.37 17.29
C LYS A 22 -0.56 3.98 16.33
N MET A 23 0.45 4.68 16.83
CA MET A 23 1.50 5.28 16.00
C MET A 23 2.34 4.22 15.27
N VAL A 24 2.70 3.13 15.94
CA VAL A 24 3.42 2.00 15.31
C VAL A 24 2.60 1.40 14.16
N ARG A 25 1.30 1.13 14.37
CA ARG A 25 0.40 0.65 13.31
C ARG A 25 0.32 1.60 12.13
N LEU A 26 0.20 2.90 12.38
CA LEU A 26 0.17 3.92 11.31
C LEU A 26 1.48 3.95 10.51
N ASN A 27 2.63 3.84 11.19
CA ASN A 27 3.94 3.81 10.55
C ASN A 27 4.13 2.56 9.68
N ILE A 28 3.66 1.40 10.15
CA ILE A 28 3.65 0.16 9.38
C ILE A 28 2.78 0.30 8.13
N ASN A 29 1.54 0.79 8.28
CA ASN A 29 0.63 0.99 7.14
C ASN A 29 1.17 2.02 6.14
N ALA A 30 1.84 3.08 6.60
CA ALA A 30 2.49 4.04 5.71
C ALA A 30 3.65 3.41 4.94
N ARG A 31 4.45 2.55 5.57
CA ARG A 31 5.52 1.82 4.90
C ARG A 31 4.99 0.85 3.86
N GLU A 32 3.93 0.10 4.17
CA GLU A 32 3.34 -0.84 3.21
C GLU A 32 2.70 -0.11 2.02
N ARG A 33 2.07 1.05 2.24
CA ARG A 33 1.59 1.90 1.14
C ARG A 33 2.72 2.31 0.21
N ARG A 34 3.86 2.74 0.74
CA ARG A 34 5.04 3.08 -0.09
C ARG A 34 5.52 1.88 -0.91
N ARG A 35 5.71 0.73 -0.26
CA ARG A 35 6.06 -0.53 -0.95
C ARG A 35 5.08 -0.88 -2.08
N MET A 36 3.78 -0.71 -1.85
CA MET A 36 2.76 -0.94 -2.87
C MET A 36 2.77 0.09 -4.00
N HIS A 37 3.17 1.34 -3.73
CA HIS A 37 3.41 2.34 -4.78
C HIS A 37 4.57 1.91 -5.67
N ASP A 38 5.74 1.59 -5.09
CA ASP A 38 6.91 1.13 -5.84
C ASP A 38 6.58 -0.09 -6.72
N LEU A 39 5.79 -1.04 -6.19
CA LEU A 39 5.32 -2.21 -6.96
C LEU A 39 4.38 -1.82 -8.12
N ASN A 40 3.48 -0.88 -7.90
CA ASN A 40 2.55 -0.45 -8.93
C ASN A 40 3.28 0.34 -10.03
N ASP A 41 4.28 1.14 -9.66
CA ASP A 41 5.11 1.91 -10.58
C ASP A 41 5.92 0.95 -11.48
N ALA A 42 6.57 -0.07 -10.90
CA ALA A 42 7.24 -1.12 -11.67
C ALA A 42 6.28 -1.89 -12.60
N LEU A 43 5.02 -2.08 -12.20
CA LEU A 43 4.02 -2.72 -13.05
C LEU A 43 3.59 -1.80 -14.21
N ASP A 44 3.55 -0.48 -14.00
CA ASP A 44 3.29 0.50 -15.05
C ASP A 44 4.48 0.63 -16.02
N GLU A 45 5.71 0.55 -15.53
CA GLU A 45 6.90 0.39 -16.37
C GLU A 45 6.84 -0.89 -17.20
N LEU A 46 6.42 -2.04 -16.61
CA LEU A 46 6.21 -3.26 -17.37
C LEU A 46 5.13 -3.08 -18.45
N ARG A 47 4.03 -2.35 -18.17
CA ARG A 47 3.05 -2.03 -19.21
C ARG A 47 3.72 -1.33 -20.37
N SER A 48 4.59 -0.33 -20.11
CA SER A 48 5.27 0.51 -21.13
C SER A 48 5.94 -0.27 -22.25
N VAL A 49 6.45 -1.46 -21.94
CA VAL A 49 7.19 -2.31 -22.89
C VAL A 49 6.35 -3.42 -23.52
N ILE A 50 5.08 -3.60 -23.11
CA ILE A 50 4.19 -4.60 -23.72
C ILE A 50 3.65 -4.07 -25.05
N PRO A 51 3.83 -4.81 -26.17
CA PRO A 51 3.29 -4.41 -27.47
C PRO A 51 1.77 -4.19 -27.43
N TYR A 52 1.30 -3.18 -28.16
CA TYR A 52 -0.13 -2.84 -28.32
C TYR A 52 -0.86 -2.39 -27.04
N ALA A 53 -0.19 -2.34 -25.89
CA ALA A 53 -0.78 -1.89 -24.62
C ALA A 53 -0.96 -0.37 -24.50
N HIS A 54 -0.35 0.42 -25.40
CA HIS A 54 -0.30 1.90 -25.36
C HIS A 54 -1.05 2.60 -26.48
N SER A 55 -1.88 1.86 -27.22
CA SER A 55 -2.70 2.50 -28.24
C SER A 55 -3.63 3.53 -27.56
N PRO A 56 -3.77 4.77 -28.09
CA PRO A 56 -4.61 5.81 -27.51
C PRO A 56 -6.08 5.40 -27.30
N SER A 57 -6.53 4.38 -28.04
CA SER A 57 -7.88 3.80 -27.96
C SER A 57 -7.99 2.60 -27.01
N VAL A 58 -6.89 2.15 -26.41
CA VAL A 58 -6.84 0.99 -25.52
C VAL A 58 -6.85 1.45 -24.05
N ARG A 59 -7.76 0.87 -23.27
CA ARG A 59 -7.84 1.13 -21.82
C ARG A 59 -6.65 0.50 -21.08
N LYS A 60 -6.26 1.11 -19.95
CA LYS A 60 -5.22 0.58 -19.04
C LYS A 60 -5.52 -0.87 -18.67
N LEU A 61 -4.55 -1.75 -18.91
CA LEU A 61 -4.65 -3.18 -18.63
C LEU A 61 -4.72 -3.46 -17.12
N SER A 62 -5.54 -4.44 -16.74
CA SER A 62 -5.57 -4.95 -15.37
C SER A 62 -4.22 -5.58 -14.98
N LYS A 63 -3.97 -5.76 -13.67
CA LYS A 63 -2.71 -6.37 -13.18
C LYS A 63 -2.50 -7.76 -13.77
N ILE A 64 -3.53 -8.60 -13.75
CA ILE A 64 -3.46 -9.96 -14.29
C ILE A 64 -3.25 -9.98 -15.80
N ALA A 65 -3.95 -9.13 -16.55
CA ALA A 65 -3.79 -9.04 -18.00
C ALA A 65 -2.37 -8.60 -18.40
N THR A 66 -1.80 -7.64 -17.65
CA THR A 66 -0.41 -7.17 -17.83
C THR A 66 0.57 -8.34 -17.68
N LEU A 67 0.45 -9.13 -16.62
CA LEU A 67 1.35 -10.27 -16.37
C LEU A 67 1.20 -11.38 -17.42
N LEU A 68 -0.02 -11.69 -17.84
CA LEU A 68 -0.28 -12.70 -18.88
C LEU A 68 0.33 -12.28 -20.23
N LEU A 69 0.12 -11.03 -20.63
CA LEU A 69 0.68 -10.48 -21.86
C LEU A 69 2.21 -10.43 -21.82
N ALA A 70 2.80 -10.00 -20.70
CA ALA A 70 4.25 -10.00 -20.52
C ALA A 70 4.85 -11.40 -20.64
N LYS A 71 4.25 -12.40 -19.99
CA LYS A 71 4.68 -13.80 -20.11
C LYS A 71 4.63 -14.26 -21.56
N ASN A 72 3.50 -14.05 -22.24
CA ASN A 72 3.34 -14.47 -23.63
C ASN A 72 4.32 -13.75 -24.57
N TYR A 73 4.58 -12.47 -24.32
CA TYR A 73 5.53 -11.69 -25.09
C TYR A 73 6.94 -12.28 -25.00
N ILE A 74 7.41 -12.61 -23.79
CA ILE A 74 8.70 -13.29 -23.61
C ILE A 74 8.72 -14.64 -24.32
N MET A 75 7.67 -15.46 -24.17
CA MET A 75 7.59 -16.77 -24.81
C MET A 75 7.62 -16.71 -26.35
N MET A 76 6.97 -15.70 -26.95
CA MET A 76 6.91 -15.53 -28.41
C MET A 76 8.18 -14.91 -29.01
N GLN A 77 8.99 -14.21 -28.20
CA GLN A 77 10.24 -13.57 -28.64
C GLN A 77 11.46 -14.50 -28.55
N VAL A 78 11.35 -15.59 -27.80
CA VAL A 78 12.48 -16.51 -27.48
C VAL A 78 12.41 -17.81 -28.29
N ILE A 79 11.54 -17.86 -29.31
CA ILE A 79 11.41 -18.96 -30.29
C ILE A 79 11.64 -18.37 -31.67
#